data_AF-A0A3P7NVM0-F1
#
_entry.id   AF-A0A3P7NVM0-F1
#
_cell.length_a   1.000
_cell.length_b   1.000
_cell.length_c   1.000
_cell.angle_alpha   90.00
_cell.angle_beta   90.00
_cell.angle_gamma   90.00
#
_symmetry.space_group_name_H-M   'P 1'
#
loop_
_entity.id
_entity.type
_entity.pdbx_description
1 polymer ?
#
loop_
_entity_poly.entity_id
_entity_poly.type
_entity_poly.pdbx_seq_one_letter_code
_entity_poly.pdbx_strand_id
1 'polypeptide(L)'
;MVKQLCDKGEELRKTRSENAAKIGDTVTRLTDAANLLHDTCKEKNTRMAEANEVVQWGHQMDEAFAQATATEQELTVDDYGADETALSKLLDRQTEIENNIKAVQVVRGQNLLNKATKAQADEHFAGAQMVQEAQKLNDSLTNVLPQLVAGRKEALQIMLTWRTVEKEIRAESIWLKEKMDSPLLDMKKSEKTDYADASRHLKGLAELAAQVVTKDQAFKELSDKVNGFVQEKQTTSNQARRKMVQLALGTVGDSVLSMSQLNNQKTELEERIANTGALLLTNYTTLQLLNEINEAEEWIRVRILPLRQIAPMTDSNGTKVASQKVKDMLVDAASFNRDTIGPLKVRVQLVVTQQSSGGPSNKRVVADTEKRTDSVPGPALLLLMQRHADTMDTQGRGARPKVNILQRETEELTSRYQMLLQYLELVEKKLQLHTEVHTFNAQADDLNRWLSEMEQSVVSKDYGSDVDECGMLLSNFDEQFEGSSSIGASRLSALGQKSKELLDEATTLRGKLKSEEQRSASVLTQIPDQEDWVSVPQALQEMQDHVKMDEKTVNERQEELNRKWVDIRTGMKTRKEPKDRQTDTVVGPKRDEF
;
A
#
# COMPACT_ATOMS: atom_id res chain seq x y z
N MET A 1 12.35 68.85 -96.08
CA MET A 1 13.12 70.00 -96.58
C MET A 1 14.44 69.58 -97.24
N VAL A 2 15.40 68.96 -96.53
CA VAL A 2 16.70 68.58 -97.14
C VAL A 2 16.56 67.59 -98.31
N LYS A 3 15.70 66.56 -98.17
CA LYS A 3 15.40 65.59 -99.25
C LYS A 3 14.94 66.27 -100.55
N GLN A 4 14.03 67.23 -100.47
CA GLN A 4 13.54 68.00 -101.62
C GLN A 4 14.63 68.88 -102.26
N LEU A 5 15.58 69.39 -101.47
CA LEU A 5 16.73 70.16 -101.97
C LEU A 5 17.76 69.26 -102.66
N CYS A 6 17.99 68.06 -102.13
CA CYS A 6 18.83 67.04 -102.78
C CYS A 6 18.18 66.55 -104.08
N ASP A 7 16.88 66.25 -104.08
CA ASP A 7 16.13 65.82 -105.28
C ASP A 7 16.20 66.88 -106.40
N LYS A 8 16.01 68.16 -106.05
CA LYS A 8 16.12 69.29 -106.98
C LYS A 8 17.57 69.56 -107.42
N GLY A 9 18.54 69.33 -106.54
CA GLY A 9 19.97 69.36 -106.85
C GLY A 9 20.37 68.31 -107.89
N GLU A 10 19.76 67.12 -107.81
CA GLU A 10 20.00 66.01 -108.73
C GLU A 10 19.31 66.17 -110.09
N GLU A 11 18.16 66.85 -110.13
CA GLU A 11 17.56 67.36 -111.37
C GLU A 11 18.44 68.41 -112.05
N LEU A 12 19.01 69.34 -111.29
CA LEU A 12 19.97 70.35 -111.79
C LEU A 12 21.28 69.71 -112.29
N ARG A 13 21.73 68.63 -111.65
CA ARG A 13 22.88 67.83 -112.08
C ARG A 13 22.66 67.16 -113.43
N LYS A 14 21.44 66.69 -113.72
CA LYS A 14 21.05 66.04 -115.00
C LYS A 14 20.93 67.04 -116.16
N THR A 15 20.63 68.30 -115.89
CA THR A 15 20.33 69.33 -116.91
C THR A 15 21.51 70.26 -117.24
N ARG A 16 22.55 70.35 -116.40
CA ARG A 16 23.68 71.28 -116.56
C ARG A 16 25.05 70.58 -116.51
N SER A 17 25.61 70.24 -117.67
CA SER A 17 26.85 69.41 -117.79
C SER A 17 28.13 70.08 -117.26
N GLU A 18 28.24 71.42 -117.30
CA GLU A 18 29.49 72.14 -116.97
C GLU A 18 29.82 72.21 -115.46
N ASN A 19 28.83 72.00 -114.57
CA ASN A 19 29.01 72.08 -113.10
C ASN A 19 28.49 70.84 -112.36
N ALA A 20 28.19 69.76 -113.09
CA ALA A 20 27.57 68.55 -112.55
C ALA A 20 28.39 67.89 -111.42
N ALA A 21 29.72 67.90 -111.50
CA ALA A 21 30.60 67.35 -110.46
C ALA A 21 30.49 68.13 -109.14
N LYS A 22 30.56 69.46 -109.18
CA LYS A 22 30.45 70.32 -107.99
C LYS A 22 29.06 70.25 -107.35
N ILE A 23 28.00 70.21 -108.17
CA ILE A 23 26.62 70.06 -107.69
C ILE A 23 26.45 68.68 -107.04
N GLY A 24 26.95 67.61 -107.67
CA GLY A 24 26.97 66.27 -107.10
C GLY A 24 27.70 66.21 -105.76
N ASP A 25 28.91 66.77 -105.64
CA ASP A 25 29.66 66.81 -104.38
C ASP A 25 28.90 67.55 -103.28
N THR A 26 28.21 68.65 -103.61
CA THR A 26 27.39 69.39 -102.64
C THR A 26 26.14 68.62 -102.22
N VAL A 27 25.49 67.90 -103.13
CA VAL A 27 24.31 67.07 -102.81
C VAL A 27 24.73 65.86 -101.97
N THR A 28 25.84 65.20 -102.28
CA THR A 28 26.39 64.10 -101.48
C THR A 28 26.75 64.60 -100.07
N ARG A 29 27.50 65.70 -99.96
CA ARG A 29 27.86 66.28 -98.66
C ARG A 29 26.65 66.71 -97.83
N LEU A 30 25.63 67.28 -98.46
CA LEU A 30 24.40 67.68 -97.77
C LEU A 30 23.59 66.45 -97.34
N THR A 31 23.57 65.38 -98.15
CA THR A 31 22.91 64.11 -97.83
C THR A 31 23.62 63.41 -96.67
N ASP A 32 24.95 63.32 -96.70
CA ASP A 32 25.76 62.73 -95.64
C ASP A 32 25.63 63.52 -94.33
N ALA A 33 25.67 64.86 -94.39
CA ALA A 33 25.48 65.70 -93.20
C ALA A 33 24.06 65.59 -92.63
N ALA A 34 23.04 65.45 -93.48
CA ALA A 34 21.66 65.27 -93.04
C ALA A 34 21.40 63.88 -92.46
N ASN A 35 22.00 62.83 -93.05
CA ASN A 35 21.96 61.47 -92.51
C ASN A 35 22.69 61.42 -91.16
N LEU A 36 23.89 62.01 -91.07
CA LEU A 36 24.63 62.09 -89.82
C LEU A 36 23.84 62.83 -88.73
N LEU A 37 23.23 63.98 -89.05
CA LEU A 37 22.39 64.71 -88.10
C LEU A 37 21.15 63.92 -87.71
N HIS A 38 20.50 63.24 -88.67
CA HIS A 38 19.34 62.40 -88.40
C HIS A 38 19.70 61.23 -87.48
N ASP A 39 20.80 60.53 -87.77
CA ASP A 39 21.30 59.41 -86.99
C ASP A 39 21.72 59.86 -85.59
N THR A 40 22.40 61.02 -85.48
CA THR A 40 22.78 61.62 -84.19
C THR A 40 21.54 62.04 -83.38
N CYS A 41 20.51 62.62 -84.01
CA CYS A 41 19.26 62.98 -83.34
C CYS A 41 18.45 61.74 -82.94
N LYS A 42 18.46 60.70 -83.76
CA LYS A 42 17.80 59.42 -83.48
C LYS A 42 18.48 58.72 -82.31
N GLU A 43 19.81 58.62 -82.32
CA GLU A 43 20.60 58.07 -81.21
C GLU A 43 20.43 58.90 -79.94
N LYS A 44 20.44 60.24 -80.04
CA LYS A 44 20.17 61.10 -78.88
C LYS A 44 18.77 60.86 -78.31
N ASN A 45 17.75 60.71 -79.15
CA ASN A 45 16.39 60.44 -78.69
C ASN A 45 16.27 59.06 -78.04
N THR A 46 16.91 58.02 -78.58
CA THR A 46 16.93 56.68 -77.95
C THR A 46 17.66 56.73 -76.62
N ARG A 47 18.85 57.36 -76.56
CA ARG A 47 19.61 57.55 -75.30
C ARG A 47 18.84 58.35 -74.26
N MET A 48 18.07 59.36 -74.66
CA MET A 48 17.24 60.13 -73.71
C MET A 48 16.04 59.32 -73.21
N ALA A 49 15.43 58.49 -74.06
CA ALA A 49 14.36 57.58 -73.64
C ALA A 49 14.89 56.51 -72.66
N GLU A 50 16.01 55.86 -73.01
CA GLU A 50 16.76 54.92 -72.18
C GLU A 50 17.16 55.55 -70.82
N ALA A 51 17.67 56.78 -70.82
CA ALA A 51 18.05 57.47 -69.59
C ALA A 51 16.83 57.73 -68.68
N ASN A 52 15.68 58.07 -69.25
CA ASN A 52 14.45 58.25 -68.50
C ASN A 52 13.93 56.91 -67.94
N GLU A 53 14.04 55.81 -68.70
CA GLU A 53 13.67 54.46 -68.23
C GLU A 53 14.52 54.01 -67.03
N VAL A 54 15.84 54.25 -67.07
CA VAL A 54 16.75 53.93 -65.95
C VAL A 54 16.41 54.71 -64.69
N VAL A 55 16.07 55.99 -64.80
CA VAL A 55 15.69 56.80 -63.63
C VAL A 55 14.39 56.30 -63.02
N GLN A 56 13.38 56.02 -63.84
CA GLN A 56 12.10 55.49 -63.35
C GLN A 56 12.24 54.11 -62.72
N TRP A 57 13.03 53.23 -63.34
CA TRP A 57 13.35 51.92 -62.80
C TRP A 57 14.17 52.03 -61.50
N GLY A 58 15.16 52.92 -61.46
CA GLY A 58 16.01 53.19 -60.29
C GLY A 58 15.20 53.63 -59.08
N HIS A 59 14.23 54.54 -59.24
CA HIS A 59 13.32 54.91 -58.15
C HIS A 59 12.50 53.72 -57.63
N GLN A 60 11.98 52.86 -58.53
CA GLN A 60 11.25 51.66 -58.12
C GLN A 60 12.15 50.66 -57.39
N MET A 61 13.43 50.61 -57.77
CA MET A 61 14.47 49.78 -57.20
C MET A 61 14.88 50.26 -55.80
N ASP A 62 15.11 51.57 -55.63
CA ASP A 62 15.46 52.19 -54.34
C ASP A 62 14.36 51.96 -53.30
N GLU A 63 13.09 52.14 -53.70
CA GLU A 63 11.95 51.89 -52.82
C GLU A 63 11.84 50.39 -52.45
N ALA A 64 12.11 49.48 -53.40
CA ALA A 64 12.12 48.05 -53.14
C ALA A 64 13.27 47.64 -52.20
N PHE A 65 14.46 48.21 -52.36
CA PHE A 65 15.59 48.02 -51.44
C PHE A 65 15.28 48.57 -50.05
N ALA A 66 14.74 49.80 -49.96
CA ALA A 66 14.38 50.40 -48.68
C ALA A 66 13.36 49.53 -47.93
N GLN A 67 12.36 48.99 -48.64
CA GLN A 67 11.39 48.06 -48.06
C GLN A 67 12.03 46.74 -47.61
N ALA A 68 12.93 46.17 -48.42
CA ALA A 68 13.64 44.94 -48.08
C ALA A 68 14.53 45.13 -46.84
N THR A 69 15.26 46.25 -46.76
CA THR A 69 16.09 46.61 -45.61
C THR A 69 15.26 46.89 -44.35
N ALA A 70 14.11 47.56 -44.48
CA ALA A 70 13.20 47.76 -43.35
C ALA A 70 12.64 46.43 -42.82
N THR A 71 12.29 45.51 -43.73
CA THR A 71 11.84 44.16 -43.37
C THR A 71 12.95 43.37 -42.69
N GLU A 72 14.19 43.47 -43.18
CA GLU A 72 15.37 42.87 -42.55
C GLU A 72 15.57 43.38 -41.12
N GLN A 73 15.45 44.69 -40.90
CA GLN A 73 15.54 45.29 -39.58
C GLN A 73 14.46 44.76 -38.63
N GLU A 74 13.20 44.71 -39.06
CA GLU A 74 12.08 44.15 -38.27
C GLU A 74 12.35 42.69 -37.86
N LEU A 75 12.99 41.89 -38.73
CA LEU A 75 13.34 40.50 -38.45
C LEU A 75 14.50 40.34 -37.45
N THR A 76 15.32 41.37 -37.26
CA THR A 76 16.50 41.33 -36.37
C THR A 76 16.26 41.86 -34.96
N VAL A 77 15.05 42.34 -34.65
CA VAL A 77 14.68 42.87 -33.34
C VAL A 77 14.80 41.80 -32.24
N ASP A 78 15.34 42.16 -31.08
CA ASP A 78 15.47 41.28 -29.92
C ASP A 78 14.32 41.52 -28.92
N ASP A 79 13.22 40.80 -29.12
CA ASP A 79 11.98 40.88 -28.32
C ASP A 79 11.56 39.52 -27.73
N TYR A 80 12.50 38.57 -27.65
CA TYR A 80 12.26 37.20 -27.18
C TYR A 80 11.85 37.12 -25.69
N GLY A 81 12.08 38.18 -24.91
CA GLY A 81 11.75 38.25 -23.49
C GLY A 81 10.25 38.38 -23.16
N ALA A 82 9.38 38.52 -24.16
CA ALA A 82 7.95 38.77 -23.97
C ALA A 82 7.17 37.58 -23.32
N ASP A 83 5.93 37.86 -22.90
CA ASP A 83 5.02 36.84 -22.36
C ASP A 83 4.40 35.94 -23.45
N GLU A 84 3.72 34.86 -23.05
CA GLU A 84 3.11 33.88 -23.96
C GLU A 84 2.16 34.52 -24.99
N THR A 85 1.37 35.51 -24.57
CA THR A 85 0.39 36.17 -25.44
C THR A 85 1.05 37.11 -26.44
N ALA A 86 2.10 37.80 -26.01
CA ALA A 86 2.91 38.67 -26.85
C ALA A 86 3.72 37.85 -27.87
N LEU A 87 4.33 36.73 -27.45
CA LEU A 87 5.05 35.81 -28.35
C LEU A 87 4.12 35.20 -29.41
N SER A 88 2.89 34.81 -29.03
CA SER A 88 1.89 34.34 -29.99
C SER A 88 1.56 35.40 -31.04
N LYS A 89 1.35 36.66 -30.61
CA LYS A 89 1.09 37.78 -31.55
C LYS A 89 2.29 38.07 -32.44
N LEU A 90 3.51 37.95 -31.92
CA LEU A 90 4.73 38.09 -32.72
C LEU A 90 4.84 36.98 -33.78
N LEU A 91 4.39 35.76 -33.47
CA LEU A 91 4.35 34.65 -34.42
C LEU A 91 3.31 34.88 -35.54
N ASP A 92 2.14 35.44 -35.19
CA ASP A 92 1.13 35.83 -36.17
C ASP A 92 1.66 36.94 -37.09
N ARG A 93 2.31 37.96 -36.50
CA ARG A 93 2.99 39.02 -37.25
C ARG A 93 4.09 38.47 -38.15
N GLN A 94 4.84 37.48 -37.70
CA GLN A 94 5.87 36.83 -38.49
C GLN A 94 5.30 36.10 -39.71
N THR A 95 4.12 35.51 -39.57
CA THR A 95 3.41 34.86 -40.68
C THR A 95 2.90 35.90 -41.70
N GLU A 96 2.46 37.07 -41.23
CA GLU A 96 2.09 38.20 -42.09
C GLU A 96 3.29 38.71 -42.90
N ILE A 97 4.46 38.90 -42.25
CA ILE A 97 5.71 39.31 -42.91
C ILE A 97 6.14 38.26 -43.94
N GLU A 98 6.09 36.97 -43.59
CA GLU A 98 6.40 35.86 -44.51
C GLU A 98 5.52 35.91 -45.77
N ASN A 99 4.22 36.17 -45.60
CA ASN A 99 3.28 36.32 -46.70
C ASN A 99 3.55 37.58 -47.53
N ASN A 100 3.88 38.72 -46.89
CA ASN A 100 4.23 39.96 -47.58
C ASN A 100 5.49 39.80 -48.45
N ILE A 101 6.53 39.14 -47.92
CA ILE A 101 7.75 38.85 -48.69
C ILE A 101 7.42 38.02 -49.92
N LYS A 102 6.70 36.91 -49.75
CA LYS A 102 6.36 35.98 -50.85
C LYS A 102 5.44 36.62 -51.90
N ALA A 103 4.36 37.27 -51.46
CA ALA A 103 3.30 37.73 -52.35
C ALA A 103 3.57 39.12 -52.96
N VAL A 104 4.32 39.98 -52.27
CA VAL A 104 4.52 41.37 -52.68
C VAL A 104 5.98 41.63 -53.05
N GLN A 105 6.92 41.41 -52.12
CA GLN A 105 8.30 41.86 -52.33
C GLN A 105 9.01 41.03 -53.42
N VAL A 106 8.91 39.70 -53.36
CA VAL A 106 9.49 38.80 -54.38
C VAL A 106 8.88 39.06 -55.76
N VAL A 107 7.56 39.25 -55.85
CA VAL A 107 6.90 39.54 -57.13
C VAL A 107 7.35 40.90 -57.69
N ARG A 108 7.47 41.93 -56.83
CA ARG A 108 8.03 43.24 -57.21
C ARG A 108 9.47 43.13 -57.69
N GLY A 109 10.31 42.40 -56.98
CA GLY A 109 11.71 42.14 -57.34
C GLY A 109 11.83 41.40 -58.68
N GLN A 110 11.03 40.35 -58.90
CA GLN A 110 11.02 39.61 -60.16
C GLN A 110 10.56 40.48 -61.34
N ASN A 111 9.57 41.36 -61.13
CA ASN A 111 9.14 42.31 -62.16
C ASN A 111 10.24 43.31 -62.52
N LEU A 112 10.99 43.81 -61.54
CA LEU A 112 12.13 44.71 -61.76
C LEU A 112 13.28 44.00 -62.48
N LEU A 113 13.55 42.74 -62.13
CA LEU A 113 14.53 41.90 -62.81
C LEU A 113 14.13 41.63 -64.25
N ASN A 114 12.88 41.24 -64.51
CA ASN A 114 12.36 41.01 -65.86
C ASN A 114 12.49 42.27 -66.75
N LYS A 115 12.20 43.46 -66.19
CA LYS A 115 12.40 44.74 -66.89
C LYS A 115 13.87 44.99 -67.21
N ALA A 116 14.77 44.75 -66.26
CA ALA A 116 16.21 44.92 -66.45
C ALA A 116 16.77 43.92 -67.48
N THR A 117 16.34 42.65 -67.44
CA THR A 117 16.76 41.62 -68.39
C THR A 117 16.28 41.94 -69.81
N LYS A 118 15.04 42.46 -69.95
CA LYS A 118 14.54 42.94 -71.23
C LYS A 118 15.36 44.12 -71.74
N ALA A 119 15.64 45.12 -70.90
CA ALA A 119 16.49 46.26 -71.28
C ALA A 119 17.89 45.80 -71.71
N GLN A 120 18.49 44.82 -71.03
CA GLN A 120 19.77 44.24 -71.44
C GLN A 120 19.70 43.52 -72.80
N ALA A 121 18.61 42.80 -73.08
CA ALA A 121 18.39 42.15 -74.36
C ALA A 121 18.18 43.15 -75.52
N ASP A 122 17.57 44.31 -75.22
CA ASP A 122 17.37 45.41 -76.15
C ASP A 122 18.64 46.29 -76.33
N GLU A 123 19.81 45.83 -75.85
CA GLU A 123 21.12 46.52 -75.90
C GLU A 123 21.15 47.91 -75.22
N HIS A 124 20.26 48.13 -74.26
CA HIS A 124 20.16 49.36 -73.47
C HIS A 124 21.49 49.69 -72.76
N PHE A 125 21.92 50.95 -72.77
CA PHE A 125 23.25 51.35 -72.27
C PHE A 125 23.55 50.97 -70.80
N ALA A 126 22.55 51.05 -69.92
CA ALA A 126 22.65 50.67 -68.51
C ALA A 126 22.18 49.22 -68.20
N GLY A 127 21.76 48.44 -69.21
CA GLY A 127 21.06 47.16 -68.98
C GLY A 127 21.84 46.16 -68.12
N ALA A 128 23.17 46.05 -68.32
CA ALA A 128 24.02 45.16 -67.52
C ALA A 128 24.08 45.56 -66.03
N GLN A 129 24.13 46.86 -65.73
CA GLN A 129 24.12 47.36 -64.34
C GLN A 129 22.74 47.16 -63.69
N MET A 130 21.67 47.45 -64.43
CA MET A 130 20.29 47.23 -63.95
C MET A 130 20.06 45.77 -63.56
N VAL A 131 20.54 44.82 -64.38
CA VAL A 131 20.42 43.38 -64.07
C VAL A 131 21.23 43.00 -62.84
N GLN A 132 22.45 43.53 -62.69
CA GLN A 132 23.27 43.25 -61.51
C GLN A 132 22.61 43.72 -60.21
N GLU A 133 22.06 44.93 -60.20
CA GLU A 133 21.37 45.48 -59.02
C GLU A 133 20.05 44.74 -58.75
N ALA A 134 19.26 44.47 -59.79
CA ALA A 134 18.05 43.66 -59.70
C ALA A 134 18.32 42.27 -59.11
N GLN A 135 19.41 41.62 -59.55
CA GLN A 135 19.77 40.29 -59.09
C GLN A 135 20.17 40.30 -57.61
N LYS A 136 20.93 41.31 -57.15
CA LYS A 136 21.27 41.45 -55.73
C LYS A 136 20.04 41.59 -54.84
N LEU A 137 19.06 42.40 -55.25
CA LEU A 137 17.79 42.49 -54.53
C LEU A 137 17.06 41.16 -54.54
N ASN A 138 16.96 40.50 -55.70
CA ASN A 138 16.25 39.23 -55.81
C ASN A 138 16.92 38.13 -54.98
N ASP A 139 18.25 38.08 -54.94
CA ASP A 139 19.01 37.17 -54.09
C ASP A 139 18.73 37.43 -52.60
N SER A 140 18.62 38.70 -52.19
CA SER A 140 18.22 39.07 -50.82
C SER A 140 16.79 38.64 -50.50
N LEU A 141 15.84 38.91 -51.40
CA LEU A 141 14.41 38.59 -51.23
C LEU A 141 14.10 37.09 -51.26
N THR A 142 14.85 36.31 -52.07
CA THR A 142 14.60 34.87 -52.26
C THR A 142 15.43 33.97 -51.35
N ASN A 143 16.61 34.43 -50.91
CA ASN A 143 17.51 33.62 -50.09
C ASN A 143 17.68 34.18 -48.67
N VAL A 144 17.95 35.47 -48.50
CA VAL A 144 18.32 36.04 -47.19
C VAL A 144 17.08 36.24 -46.30
N LEU A 145 16.11 37.03 -46.75
CA LEU A 145 14.90 37.32 -45.96
C LEU A 145 14.13 36.05 -45.56
N PRO A 146 13.91 35.06 -46.44
CA PRO A 146 13.22 33.83 -46.05
C PRO A 146 13.97 33.03 -44.98
N GLN A 147 15.31 33.03 -45.01
CA GLN A 147 16.12 32.38 -43.97
C GLN A 147 16.02 33.11 -42.62
N LEU A 148 16.05 34.44 -42.64
CA LEU A 148 15.84 35.25 -41.43
C LEU A 148 14.43 35.03 -40.88
N VAL A 149 13.41 35.00 -41.75
CA VAL A 149 12.03 34.72 -41.36
C VAL A 149 11.91 33.36 -40.69
N ALA A 150 12.48 32.31 -41.29
CA ALA A 150 12.43 30.97 -40.75
C ALA A 150 13.16 30.87 -39.40
N GLY A 151 14.33 31.50 -39.27
CA GLY A 151 15.09 31.48 -38.02
C GLY A 151 14.42 32.24 -36.89
N ARG A 152 13.83 33.41 -37.16
CA ARG A 152 13.05 34.15 -36.17
C ARG A 152 11.78 33.40 -35.77
N LYS A 153 11.07 32.79 -36.72
CA LYS A 153 9.86 31.98 -36.45
C LYS A 153 10.18 30.79 -35.55
N GLU A 154 11.26 30.08 -35.83
CA GLU A 154 11.74 28.98 -34.99
C GLU A 154 12.15 29.48 -33.60
N ALA A 155 12.90 30.58 -33.50
CA ALA A 155 13.27 31.18 -32.22
C ALA A 155 12.03 31.60 -31.39
N LEU A 156 11.04 32.24 -32.00
CA LEU A 156 9.77 32.60 -31.35
C LEU A 156 8.97 31.36 -30.93
N GLN A 157 8.95 30.31 -31.75
CA GLN A 157 8.28 29.05 -31.41
C GLN A 157 8.95 28.37 -30.21
N ILE A 158 10.29 28.30 -30.19
CA ILE A 158 11.07 27.78 -29.05
C ILE A 158 10.73 28.59 -27.79
N MET A 159 10.77 29.92 -27.86
CA MET A 159 10.46 30.79 -26.72
C MET A 159 9.02 30.64 -26.24
N LEU A 160 8.05 30.51 -27.15
CA LEU A 160 6.64 30.29 -26.79
C LEU A 160 6.48 28.98 -26.05
N THR A 161 7.00 27.88 -26.60
CA THR A 161 6.97 26.57 -25.95
C THR A 161 7.69 26.57 -24.60
N TRP A 162 8.77 27.36 -24.47
CA TRP A 162 9.45 27.55 -23.20
C TRP A 162 8.56 28.28 -22.18
N ARG A 163 7.90 29.39 -22.54
CA ARG A 163 6.98 30.09 -21.62
C ARG A 163 5.86 29.19 -21.10
N THR A 164 5.35 28.31 -21.96
CA THR A 164 4.38 27.29 -21.55
C THR A 164 5.00 26.32 -20.53
N VAL A 165 6.19 25.77 -20.81
CA VAL A 165 6.90 24.85 -19.90
C VAL A 165 7.27 25.54 -18.57
N GLU A 166 7.69 26.80 -18.58
CA GLU A 166 8.00 27.57 -17.38
C GLU A 166 6.78 27.73 -16.47
N LYS A 167 5.61 27.98 -17.06
CA LYS A 167 4.33 28.04 -16.34
C LYS A 167 3.95 26.68 -15.75
N GLU A 168 4.13 25.59 -16.51
CA GLU A 168 3.91 24.22 -16.03
C GLU A 168 4.87 23.88 -14.87
N ILE A 169 6.17 24.15 -15.00
CA ILE A 169 7.19 23.98 -13.94
C ILE A 169 6.81 24.76 -12.69
N ARG A 170 6.42 26.04 -12.83
CA ARG A 170 6.01 26.87 -11.68
C ARG A 170 4.81 26.29 -10.95
N ALA A 171 3.81 25.81 -11.69
CA ALA A 171 2.62 25.19 -11.11
C ALA A 171 2.99 23.92 -10.32
N GLU A 172 3.82 23.05 -10.89
CA GLU A 172 4.26 21.82 -10.20
C GLU A 172 5.20 22.13 -9.02
N SER A 173 6.03 23.17 -9.08
CA SER A 173 6.85 23.62 -7.95
C SER A 173 6.00 24.12 -6.78
N ILE A 174 4.92 24.86 -7.05
CA ILE A 174 3.98 25.31 -6.00
C ILE A 174 3.32 24.08 -5.37
N TRP A 175 2.82 23.16 -6.20
CA TRP A 175 2.20 21.93 -5.73
C TRP A 175 3.16 21.10 -4.86
N LEU A 176 4.42 20.93 -5.28
CA LEU A 176 5.43 20.20 -4.49
C LEU A 176 5.66 20.86 -3.14
N LYS A 177 5.78 22.19 -3.07
CA LYS A 177 5.95 22.92 -1.81
C LYS A 177 4.77 22.71 -0.87
N GLU A 178 3.54 22.83 -1.38
CA GLU A 178 2.33 22.56 -0.60
C GLU A 178 2.32 21.14 -0.01
N LYS A 179 2.77 20.14 -0.78
CA LYS A 179 2.87 18.75 -0.29
C LYS A 179 4.02 18.57 0.70
N MET A 180 5.12 19.30 0.54
CA MET A 180 6.26 19.29 1.46
C MET A 180 5.92 19.84 2.84
N ASP A 181 4.99 20.81 2.89
CA ASP A 181 4.48 21.43 4.12
C ASP A 181 3.31 20.64 4.74
N SER A 182 2.97 19.48 4.18
CA SER A 182 1.90 18.63 4.69
C SER A 182 2.18 18.18 6.13
N PRO A 183 1.20 18.30 7.05
CA PRO A 183 1.36 17.84 8.43
C PRO A 183 1.54 16.32 8.53
N LEU A 184 1.22 15.56 7.48
CA LEU A 184 1.45 14.11 7.40
C LEU A 184 2.94 13.74 7.40
N LEU A 185 3.82 14.68 7.07
CA LEU A 185 5.28 14.50 7.08
C LEU A 185 5.91 14.91 8.43
N ASP A 186 5.13 15.46 9.37
CA ASP A 186 5.62 15.89 10.68
C ASP A 186 5.80 14.70 11.64
N MET A 187 7.03 14.18 11.69
CA MET A 187 7.41 13.00 12.46
C MET A 187 7.18 13.14 13.97
N LYS A 188 7.21 14.37 14.52
CA LYS A 188 7.19 14.61 15.97
C LYS A 188 5.84 14.32 16.63
N LYS A 189 4.75 14.27 15.84
CA LYS A 189 3.40 13.99 16.34
C LYS A 189 3.10 12.49 16.47
N SER A 190 3.94 11.62 15.90
CA SER A 190 3.66 10.17 15.81
C SER A 190 4.04 9.36 17.06
N GLU A 191 4.77 9.91 18.03
CA GLU A 191 5.31 9.09 19.14
C GLU A 191 4.25 8.63 20.16
N LYS A 192 3.12 9.35 20.27
CA LYS A 192 2.06 9.07 21.26
C LYS A 192 0.76 8.51 20.67
N THR A 193 0.76 8.11 19.40
CA THR A 193 -0.45 7.65 18.71
C THR A 193 -0.83 6.22 19.07
N ASP A 194 -2.14 5.96 19.15
CA ASP A 194 -2.71 4.61 19.26
C ASP A 194 -2.69 3.87 17.91
N TYR A 195 -3.20 2.64 17.88
CA TYR A 195 -3.24 1.83 16.65
C TYR A 195 -4.13 2.46 15.57
N ALA A 196 -5.28 3.03 15.94
CA ALA A 196 -6.24 3.61 14.99
C ALA A 196 -5.68 4.88 14.34
N ASP A 197 -5.04 5.74 15.12
CA ASP A 197 -4.36 6.95 14.67
C ASP A 197 -3.17 6.60 13.77
N ALA A 198 -2.35 5.61 14.16
CA ALA A 198 -1.23 5.14 13.35
C ALA A 198 -1.70 4.57 11.99
N SER A 199 -2.81 3.81 11.98
CA SER A 199 -3.44 3.30 10.77
C SER A 199 -3.93 4.43 9.86
N ARG A 200 -4.63 5.42 10.44
CA ARG A 200 -5.13 6.60 9.71
C ARG A 200 -3.99 7.43 9.12
N HIS A 201 -2.92 7.65 9.87
CA HIS A 201 -1.73 8.36 9.40
C HIS A 201 -1.05 7.62 8.26
N LEU A 202 -0.88 6.30 8.36
CA LEU A 202 -0.27 5.48 7.32
C LEU A 202 -1.12 5.51 6.04
N LYS A 203 -2.45 5.44 6.15
CA LYS A 203 -3.37 5.57 5.01
C LYS A 203 -3.27 6.94 4.35
N GLY A 204 -3.26 8.03 5.13
CA GLY A 204 -3.08 9.38 4.60
C GLY A 204 -1.75 9.56 3.87
N LEU A 205 -0.68 8.96 4.40
CA LEU A 205 0.63 8.97 3.74
C LEU A 205 0.64 8.13 2.45
N ALA A 206 -0.06 7.00 2.42
CA ALA A 206 -0.23 6.18 1.22
C ALA A 206 -0.98 6.93 0.10
N GLU A 207 -2.02 7.68 0.46
CA GLU A 207 -2.76 8.56 -0.46
C GLU A 207 -1.87 9.69 -1.00
N LEU A 208 -1.02 10.28 -0.14
CA LEU A 208 -0.04 11.29 -0.56
C LEU A 208 0.99 10.68 -1.53
N ALA A 209 1.52 9.50 -1.22
CA ALA A 209 2.44 8.78 -2.10
C ALA A 209 1.82 8.49 -3.47
N ALA A 210 0.55 8.07 -3.49
CA ALA A 210 -0.18 7.83 -4.75
C ALA A 210 -0.30 9.13 -5.57
N GLN A 211 -0.64 10.26 -4.95
CA GLN A 211 -0.68 11.55 -5.64
C GLN A 211 0.67 11.90 -6.28
N VAL A 212 1.78 11.69 -5.56
CA VAL A 212 3.14 11.95 -6.10
C VAL A 212 3.46 11.03 -7.27
N VAL A 213 3.20 9.72 -7.16
CA VAL A 213 3.48 8.76 -8.24
C VAL A 213 2.62 9.05 -9.48
N THR A 214 1.37 9.48 -9.33
CA THR A 214 0.54 9.85 -10.51
C THR A 214 1.11 11.04 -11.31
N LYS A 215 1.93 11.88 -10.69
CA LYS A 215 2.60 13.01 -11.35
C LYS A 215 3.90 12.64 -12.06
N ASP A 216 4.41 11.42 -11.89
CA ASP A 216 5.69 10.98 -12.48
C ASP A 216 5.75 11.18 -13.99
N GLN A 217 4.66 10.85 -14.69
CA GLN A 217 4.58 11.01 -16.14
C GLN A 217 4.67 12.49 -16.55
N ALA A 218 4.00 13.39 -15.83
CA ALA A 218 4.05 14.83 -16.10
C ALA A 218 5.46 15.40 -15.88
N PHE A 219 6.14 15.01 -14.80
CA PHE A 219 7.54 15.42 -14.55
C PHE A 219 8.49 14.89 -15.62
N LYS A 220 8.26 13.67 -16.12
CA LYS A 220 9.06 13.10 -17.20
C LYS A 220 8.85 13.86 -18.51
N GLU A 221 7.60 14.14 -18.88
CA GLU A 221 7.27 14.94 -20.06
C GLU A 221 7.90 16.34 -20.00
N LEU A 222 7.85 17.00 -18.84
CA LEU A 222 8.53 18.29 -18.62
C LEU A 222 10.04 18.17 -18.77
N SER A 223 10.65 17.14 -18.18
CA SER A 223 12.10 16.88 -18.32
C SER A 223 12.48 16.64 -19.79
N ASP A 224 11.68 15.86 -20.52
CA ASP A 224 11.91 15.53 -21.92
C ASP A 224 11.76 16.76 -22.82
N LYS A 225 10.74 17.61 -22.59
CA LYS A 225 10.58 18.91 -23.29
C LYS A 225 11.80 19.81 -23.05
N VAL A 226 12.26 19.95 -21.80
CA VAL A 226 13.44 20.76 -21.45
C VAL A 226 14.72 20.22 -22.11
N ASN A 227 14.93 18.90 -22.08
CA ASN A 227 16.07 18.26 -22.73
C ASN A 227 16.03 18.41 -24.27
N GLY A 228 14.83 18.40 -24.86
CA GLY A 228 14.63 18.66 -26.29
C GLY A 228 15.18 20.01 -26.73
N PHE A 229 14.88 21.09 -25.98
CA PHE A 229 15.41 22.42 -26.27
C PHE A 229 16.94 22.50 -26.20
N VAL A 230 17.55 21.72 -25.29
CA VAL A 230 19.02 21.65 -25.16
C VAL A 230 19.65 20.93 -26.36
N GLN A 231 18.99 19.91 -26.91
CA GLN A 231 19.47 19.20 -28.10
C GLN A 231 19.28 20.00 -29.39
N GLU A 232 18.20 20.77 -29.51
CA GLU A 232 17.91 21.65 -30.65
C GLU A 232 18.99 22.74 -30.83
N LYS A 233 19.68 23.11 -29.76
CA LYS A 233 20.87 23.98 -29.76
C LYS A 233 22.02 23.48 -30.64
N GLN A 234 22.08 22.18 -30.95
CA GLN A 234 23.23 21.52 -31.55
C GLN A 234 23.05 21.16 -33.04
N THR A 235 21.83 21.18 -33.58
CA THR A 235 21.51 20.57 -34.90
C THR A 235 21.28 21.56 -36.04
N THR A 236 21.26 22.87 -35.79
CA THR A 236 20.96 23.86 -36.83
C THR A 236 22.14 24.07 -37.80
N SER A 237 21.93 23.84 -39.11
CA SER A 237 22.98 23.89 -40.15
C SER A 237 23.30 25.30 -40.69
N ASN A 238 22.36 26.25 -40.67
CA ASN A 238 22.55 27.59 -41.25
C ASN A 238 23.07 28.61 -40.21
N GLN A 239 24.07 29.44 -40.55
CA GLN A 239 24.73 30.37 -39.62
C GLN A 239 23.83 31.52 -39.11
N ALA A 240 22.99 32.12 -39.96
CA ALA A 240 22.11 33.23 -39.56
C ALA A 240 20.97 32.73 -38.67
N ARG A 241 20.37 31.60 -39.08
CA ARG A 241 19.38 30.84 -38.29
C ARG A 241 19.95 30.42 -36.93
N ARG A 242 21.18 29.87 -36.90
CA ARG A 242 21.90 29.49 -35.67
C ARG A 242 22.03 30.64 -34.67
N LYS A 243 22.43 31.83 -35.13
CA LYS A 243 22.62 32.98 -34.24
C LYS A 243 21.33 33.39 -33.53
N MET A 244 20.20 33.44 -34.25
CA MET A 244 18.90 33.79 -33.66
C MET A 244 18.41 32.74 -32.65
N VAL A 245 18.51 31.46 -33.02
CA VAL A 245 18.15 30.36 -32.11
C VAL A 245 19.05 30.33 -30.87
N GLN A 246 20.34 30.61 -31.01
CA GLN A 246 21.27 30.68 -29.87
C GLN A 246 20.97 31.85 -28.91
N LEU A 247 20.57 33.01 -29.43
CA LEU A 247 20.20 34.17 -28.60
C LEU A 247 18.97 33.84 -27.74
N ALA A 248 17.93 33.25 -28.35
CA ALA A 248 16.76 32.74 -27.64
C ALA A 248 17.15 31.70 -26.58
N LEU A 249 17.96 30.70 -26.94
CA LEU A 249 18.42 29.66 -26.01
C LEU A 249 19.35 30.17 -24.89
N GLY A 250 19.96 31.35 -25.04
CA GLY A 250 20.70 32.01 -23.97
C GLY A 250 19.79 32.41 -22.81
N THR A 251 18.57 32.85 -23.12
CA THR A 251 17.52 33.16 -22.12
C THR A 251 16.89 31.91 -21.49
N VAL A 252 17.07 30.74 -22.12
CA VAL A 252 16.64 29.41 -21.65
C VAL A 252 17.69 28.78 -20.69
N GLY A 253 18.79 29.48 -20.37
CA GLY A 253 19.77 29.00 -19.37
C GLY A 253 19.18 28.80 -17.96
N ASP A 254 18.25 29.68 -17.58
CA ASP A 254 17.50 29.61 -16.32
C ASP A 254 16.54 28.41 -16.27
N SER A 255 16.23 27.83 -17.42
CA SER A 255 15.29 26.71 -17.61
C SER A 255 15.82 25.39 -17.11
N VAL A 256 17.09 25.09 -17.41
CA VAL A 256 17.76 23.88 -16.94
C VAL A 256 17.89 23.92 -15.43
N LEU A 257 18.16 25.11 -14.87
CA LEU A 257 18.21 25.33 -13.43
C LEU A 257 16.83 25.16 -12.78
N SER A 258 15.77 25.75 -13.36
CA SER A 258 14.41 25.63 -12.84
C SER A 258 13.89 24.18 -12.86
N MET A 259 14.17 23.44 -13.94
CA MET A 259 13.81 22.03 -14.04
C MET A 259 14.64 21.16 -13.08
N SER A 260 15.94 21.45 -12.94
CA SER A 260 16.78 20.76 -11.95
C SER A 260 16.28 21.01 -10.53
N GLN A 261 15.88 22.24 -10.19
CA GLN A 261 15.27 22.57 -8.90
C GLN A 261 13.95 21.81 -8.69
N LEU A 262 13.08 21.73 -9.70
CA LEU A 262 11.82 20.98 -9.62
C LEU A 262 12.08 19.48 -9.36
N ASN A 263 13.03 18.88 -10.08
CA ASN A 263 13.41 17.48 -9.88
C ASN A 263 14.00 17.25 -8.49
N ASN A 264 14.84 18.16 -7.99
CA ASN A 264 15.39 18.06 -6.63
C ASN A 264 14.27 18.15 -5.57
N GLN A 265 13.31 19.06 -5.72
CA GLN A 265 12.14 19.17 -4.83
C GLN A 265 11.29 17.90 -4.85
N LYS A 266 11.10 17.30 -6.03
CA LYS A 266 10.37 16.05 -6.19
C LYS A 266 11.09 14.91 -5.45
N THR A 267 12.39 14.76 -5.66
CA THR A 267 13.20 13.76 -4.97
C THR A 267 13.17 13.97 -3.45
N GLU A 268 13.31 15.21 -2.98
CA GLU A 268 13.22 15.53 -1.55
C GLU A 268 11.86 15.13 -0.95
N LEU A 269 10.75 15.43 -1.62
CA LEU A 269 9.42 15.04 -1.16
C LEU A 269 9.28 13.52 -1.09
N GLU A 270 9.72 12.80 -2.12
CA GLU A 270 9.68 11.34 -2.16
C GLU A 270 10.53 10.71 -1.05
N GLU A 271 11.73 11.24 -0.78
CA GLU A 271 12.59 10.82 0.32
C GLU A 271 11.93 11.07 1.68
N ARG A 272 11.31 12.24 1.88
CA ARG A 272 10.56 12.54 3.12
C ARG A 272 9.38 11.58 3.30
N ILE A 273 8.62 11.28 2.24
CA ILE A 273 7.52 10.30 2.28
C ILE A 273 8.07 8.91 2.61
N ALA A 274 9.16 8.48 1.98
CA ALA A 274 9.78 7.19 2.23
C ALA A 274 10.26 7.05 3.69
N ASN A 275 10.97 8.05 4.20
CA ASN A 275 11.44 8.10 5.59
C ASN A 275 10.29 8.05 6.60
N THR A 276 9.26 8.87 6.38
CA THR A 276 8.06 8.90 7.24
C THR A 276 7.31 7.58 7.17
N GLY A 277 7.18 7.01 5.97
CA GLY A 277 6.56 5.72 5.73
C GLY A 277 7.26 4.61 6.48
N ALA A 278 8.59 4.54 6.43
CA ALA A 278 9.37 3.52 7.14
C ALA A 278 9.20 3.59 8.67
N LEU A 279 9.18 4.81 9.23
CA LEU A 279 8.96 4.98 10.66
C LEU A 279 7.53 4.60 11.07
N LEU A 280 6.54 5.19 10.40
CA LEU A 280 5.11 4.93 10.67
C LEU A 280 4.77 3.46 10.48
N LEU A 281 5.27 2.82 9.44
CA LEU A 281 5.03 1.41 9.17
C LEU A 281 5.53 0.54 10.31
N THR A 282 6.71 0.85 10.88
CA THR A 282 7.16 0.04 12.01
C THR A 282 6.34 0.30 13.28
N ASN A 283 6.01 1.56 13.57
CA ASN A 283 5.14 1.88 14.71
C ASN A 283 3.78 1.18 14.56
N TYR A 284 3.18 1.26 13.37
CA TYR A 284 1.95 0.57 12.98
C TYR A 284 2.06 -0.94 13.19
N THR A 285 3.09 -1.61 12.65
CA THR A 285 3.24 -3.07 12.82
C THR A 285 3.39 -3.48 14.28
N THR A 286 4.05 -2.66 15.11
CA THR A 286 4.21 -2.94 16.54
C THR A 286 2.88 -2.78 17.26
N LEU A 287 2.15 -1.70 16.98
CA LEU A 287 0.82 -1.42 17.52
C LEU A 287 -0.22 -2.44 17.06
N GLN A 288 -0.14 -2.91 15.81
CA GLN A 288 -1.01 -3.95 15.28
C GLN A 288 -0.83 -5.25 16.07
N LEU A 289 0.41 -5.68 16.28
CA LEU A 289 0.69 -6.90 17.04
C LEU A 289 0.25 -6.75 18.51
N LEU A 290 0.43 -5.56 19.12
CA LEU A 290 -0.10 -5.29 20.46
C LEU A 290 -1.64 -5.38 20.51
N ASN A 291 -2.32 -4.85 19.50
CA ASN A 291 -3.78 -4.95 19.40
C ASN A 291 -4.24 -6.42 19.24
N GLU A 292 -3.58 -7.19 18.38
CA GLU A 292 -3.86 -8.62 18.21
C GLU A 292 -3.57 -9.44 19.48
N ILE A 293 -2.54 -9.08 20.26
CA ILE A 293 -2.29 -9.66 21.58
C ILE A 293 -3.46 -9.36 22.51
N ASN A 294 -3.91 -8.11 22.59
CA ASN A 294 -5.05 -7.73 23.44
C ASN A 294 -6.34 -8.48 23.04
N GLU A 295 -6.61 -8.62 21.74
CA GLU A 295 -7.74 -9.42 21.24
C GLU A 295 -7.62 -10.90 21.65
N ALA A 296 -6.40 -11.46 21.58
CA ALA A 296 -6.14 -12.82 22.03
C ALA A 296 -6.29 -12.98 23.55
N GLU A 297 -5.91 -11.98 24.34
CA GLU A 297 -6.12 -11.97 25.78
C GLU A 297 -7.60 -11.88 26.14
N GLU A 298 -8.37 -11.04 25.46
CA GLU A 298 -9.81 -10.95 25.65
C GLU A 298 -10.49 -12.28 25.29
N TRP A 299 -9.99 -12.95 24.24
CA TRP A 299 -10.46 -14.29 23.90
C TRP A 299 -10.30 -15.23 25.10
N ILE A 300 -9.12 -15.27 25.73
CA ILE A 300 -8.84 -16.12 26.89
C ILE A 300 -9.73 -15.72 28.08
N ARG A 301 -9.86 -14.41 28.36
CA ARG A 301 -10.65 -13.86 29.47
C ARG A 301 -12.10 -14.35 29.44
N VAL A 302 -12.75 -14.27 28.28
CA VAL A 302 -14.15 -14.67 28.11
C VAL A 302 -14.38 -16.17 28.40
N ARG A 303 -13.37 -17.04 28.22
CA ARG A 303 -13.52 -18.50 28.42
C ARG A 303 -13.26 -18.95 29.86
N ILE A 304 -12.54 -18.16 30.65
CA ILE A 304 -12.27 -18.50 32.06
C ILE A 304 -13.50 -18.29 32.94
N LEU A 305 -14.29 -17.24 32.69
CA LEU A 305 -15.46 -16.92 33.52
C LEU A 305 -16.50 -18.06 33.57
N PRO A 306 -16.90 -18.70 32.45
CA PRO A 306 -17.80 -19.84 32.48
C PRO A 306 -17.25 -21.07 33.22
N LEU A 307 -15.94 -21.31 33.17
CA LEU A 307 -15.32 -22.49 33.81
C LEU A 307 -15.46 -22.44 35.33
N ARG A 308 -15.42 -21.24 35.93
CA ARG A 308 -15.71 -21.05 37.35
C ARG A 308 -17.11 -21.53 37.74
N GLN A 309 -18.09 -21.35 36.85
CA GLN A 309 -19.50 -21.69 37.11
C GLN A 309 -19.83 -23.16 36.85
N ILE A 310 -18.96 -23.89 36.15
CA ILE A 310 -19.15 -25.31 35.81
C ILE A 310 -18.79 -26.23 37.01
N ALA A 311 -18.24 -25.68 38.09
CA ALA A 311 -17.74 -26.41 39.23
C ALA A 311 -18.73 -26.83 40.36
N PRO A 312 -19.98 -26.33 40.52
CA PRO A 312 -20.87 -26.84 41.57
C PRO A 312 -21.52 -28.17 41.18
N MET A 313 -21.76 -29.02 42.18
CA MET A 313 -22.35 -30.36 42.02
C MET A 313 -23.73 -30.25 41.35
N THR A 314 -23.84 -30.86 40.17
CA THR A 314 -25.12 -31.04 39.47
C THR A 314 -25.48 -32.52 39.51
N ASP A 315 -26.67 -32.87 39.06
CA ASP A 315 -27.03 -34.27 38.89
C ASP A 315 -26.13 -34.96 37.83
N SER A 316 -26.24 -36.29 37.70
CA SER A 316 -25.42 -37.06 36.75
C SER A 316 -25.51 -36.52 35.32
N ASN A 317 -26.64 -35.94 34.93
CA ASN A 317 -26.83 -35.34 33.62
C ASN A 317 -26.11 -34.00 33.48
N GLY A 318 -26.23 -33.11 34.47
CA GLY A 318 -25.50 -31.83 34.50
C GLY A 318 -23.98 -32.03 34.43
N THR A 319 -23.46 -33.03 35.17
CA THR A 319 -22.03 -33.38 35.15
C THR A 319 -21.56 -33.84 33.77
N LYS A 320 -22.37 -34.63 33.05
CA LYS A 320 -22.07 -35.07 31.68
C LYS A 320 -22.08 -33.90 30.70
N VAL A 321 -23.07 -33.01 30.78
CA VAL A 321 -23.16 -31.81 29.93
C VAL A 321 -21.97 -30.89 30.17
N ALA A 322 -21.61 -30.66 31.44
CA ALA A 322 -20.41 -29.93 31.83
C ALA A 322 -19.14 -30.56 31.24
N SER A 323 -18.99 -31.89 31.34
CA SER A 323 -17.83 -32.61 30.79
C SER A 323 -17.71 -32.44 29.28
N GLN A 324 -18.81 -32.54 28.54
CA GLN A 324 -18.80 -32.32 27.09
C GLN A 324 -18.40 -30.88 26.75
N LYS A 325 -18.96 -29.89 27.45
CA LYS A 325 -18.64 -28.47 27.24
C LYS A 325 -17.15 -28.18 27.46
N VAL A 326 -16.53 -28.79 28.47
CA VAL A 326 -15.09 -28.64 28.74
C VAL A 326 -14.24 -29.29 27.65
N LYS A 327 -14.66 -30.47 27.14
CA LYS A 327 -13.99 -31.10 25.99
C LYS A 327 -14.04 -30.24 24.74
N ASP A 328 -15.19 -29.64 24.45
CA ASP A 328 -15.35 -28.73 23.32
C ASP A 328 -14.43 -27.50 23.49
N MET A 329 -14.36 -26.93 24.70
CA MET A 329 -13.46 -25.82 25.01
C MET A 329 -11.96 -26.18 24.87
N LEU A 330 -11.56 -27.42 25.18
CA LEU A 330 -10.19 -27.90 24.97
C LEU A 330 -9.84 -27.96 23.47
N VAL A 331 -10.78 -28.41 22.64
CA VAL A 331 -10.63 -28.41 21.17
C VAL A 331 -10.54 -26.99 20.62
N ASP A 332 -11.38 -26.08 21.13
CA ASP A 332 -11.35 -24.66 20.78
C ASP A 332 -10.01 -24.02 21.17
N ALA A 333 -9.50 -24.30 22.38
CA ALA A 333 -8.20 -23.80 22.84
C ALA A 333 -7.06 -24.30 21.94
N ALA A 334 -7.05 -25.60 21.60
CA ALA A 334 -6.04 -26.16 20.70
C ALA A 334 -6.07 -25.50 19.30
N SER A 335 -7.27 -25.25 18.76
CA SER A 335 -7.44 -24.56 17.48
C SER A 335 -6.98 -23.09 17.58
N PHE A 336 -7.35 -22.40 18.66
CA PHE A 336 -6.91 -21.03 18.92
C PHE A 336 -5.39 -20.89 19.01
N ASN A 337 -4.71 -21.83 19.64
CA ASN A 337 -3.24 -21.82 19.68
C ASN A 337 -2.61 -22.08 18.31
N ARG A 338 -3.17 -22.99 17.51
CA ARG A 338 -2.69 -23.26 16.16
C ARG A 338 -2.88 -22.06 15.23
N ASP A 339 -4.03 -21.41 15.32
CA ASP A 339 -4.48 -20.43 14.32
C ASP A 339 -4.17 -18.98 14.73
N THR A 340 -4.04 -18.69 16.03
CA THR A 340 -3.83 -17.32 16.56
C THR A 340 -2.50 -17.20 17.31
N ILE A 341 -2.35 -17.85 18.48
CA ILE A 341 -1.17 -17.63 19.35
C ILE A 341 0.14 -18.05 18.64
N GLY A 342 0.16 -19.20 17.99
CA GLY A 342 1.34 -19.71 17.27
C GLY A 342 1.85 -18.74 16.20
N PRO A 343 1.02 -18.37 15.21
CA PRO A 343 1.37 -17.37 14.20
C PRO A 343 1.75 -16.00 14.79
N LEU A 344 1.03 -15.54 15.81
CA LEU A 344 1.30 -14.27 16.50
C LEU A 344 2.70 -14.28 17.13
N LYS A 345 3.08 -15.34 17.84
CA LYS A 345 4.43 -15.51 18.42
C LYS A 345 5.53 -15.49 17.36
N VAL A 346 5.31 -16.15 16.23
CA VAL A 346 6.28 -16.14 15.12
C VAL A 346 6.46 -14.72 14.57
N ARG A 347 5.37 -13.98 14.38
CA ARG A 347 5.42 -12.59 13.89
C ARG A 347 6.11 -11.66 14.89
N VAL A 348 5.83 -11.80 16.18
CA VAL A 348 6.52 -11.04 17.25
C VAL A 348 8.01 -11.34 17.26
N GLN A 349 8.40 -12.63 17.26
CA GLN A 349 9.81 -13.03 17.26
C GLN A 349 10.56 -12.48 16.04
N LEU A 350 9.90 -12.43 14.89
CA LEU A 350 10.46 -11.88 13.66
C LEU A 350 10.71 -10.37 13.79
N VAL A 351 9.79 -9.61 14.39
CA VAL A 351 9.97 -8.17 14.66
C VAL A 351 11.08 -7.94 15.68
N VAL A 352 11.16 -8.76 16.73
CA VAL A 352 12.20 -8.67 17.76
C VAL A 352 13.59 -8.98 17.18
N THR A 353 13.72 -10.06 16.42
CA THR A 353 15.02 -10.47 15.82
C THR A 353 15.52 -9.49 14.77
N GLN A 354 14.63 -8.87 14.00
CA GLN A 354 14.96 -7.81 13.04
C GLN A 354 15.55 -6.55 13.71
N GLN A 355 15.43 -6.39 15.02
CA GLN A 355 16.00 -5.27 15.78
C GLN A 355 17.33 -5.59 16.45
N SER A 356 17.55 -6.85 16.86
CA SER A 356 18.76 -7.25 17.59
C SER A 356 19.98 -7.48 16.70
N SER A 357 19.80 -7.90 15.44
CA SER A 357 20.86 -7.96 14.44
C SER A 357 20.78 -6.71 13.58
N GLY A 358 21.83 -5.88 13.50
CA GLY A 358 21.86 -4.63 12.71
C GLY A 358 21.15 -4.78 11.36
N GLY A 359 19.89 -4.31 11.32
CA GLY A 359 18.78 -4.89 10.55
C GLY A 359 19.03 -5.24 9.08
N PRO A 360 18.17 -6.08 8.48
CA PRO A 360 18.22 -6.33 7.04
C PRO A 360 18.14 -5.00 6.27
N SER A 361 18.76 -4.97 5.08
CA SER A 361 18.75 -3.78 4.22
C SER A 361 17.33 -3.24 4.05
N ASN A 362 17.19 -1.92 3.98
CA ASN A 362 15.90 -1.23 3.84
C ASN A 362 15.02 -1.84 2.73
N LYS A 363 15.62 -2.30 1.63
CA LYS A 363 14.94 -2.99 0.51
C LYS A 363 14.23 -4.29 0.94
N ARG A 364 14.82 -5.05 1.86
CA ARG A 364 14.25 -6.32 2.34
C ARG A 364 13.13 -6.09 3.36
N VAL A 365 13.21 -5.02 4.16
CA VAL A 365 12.15 -4.61 5.10
C VAL A 365 10.88 -4.19 4.35
N VAL A 366 11.01 -3.46 3.24
CA VAL A 366 9.88 -3.04 2.39
C VAL A 366 9.21 -4.24 1.72
N ALA A 367 9.97 -5.20 1.19
CA ALA A 367 9.42 -6.40 0.55
C ALA A 367 8.69 -7.34 1.54
N ASP A 368 9.19 -7.44 2.78
CA ASP A 368 8.59 -8.28 3.81
C ASP A 368 7.33 -7.66 4.43
N THR A 369 7.16 -6.34 4.36
CA THR A 369 6.02 -5.62 4.98
C THR A 369 4.75 -5.65 4.13
N GLU A 370 4.88 -5.75 2.80
CA GLU A 370 3.75 -5.92 1.88
C GLU A 370 2.92 -7.19 2.19
N LYS A 371 3.59 -8.27 2.61
CA LYS A 371 2.93 -9.54 2.98
C LYS A 371 2.30 -9.53 4.37
N ARG A 372 2.64 -8.55 5.23
CA ARG A 372 2.34 -8.57 6.67
C ARG A 372 1.20 -7.61 7.08
N THR A 373 0.75 -6.74 6.20
CA THR A 373 -0.07 -5.56 6.56
C THR A 373 -1.38 -5.42 5.77
N ASP A 374 -1.93 -6.51 5.21
CA ASP A 374 -3.23 -6.51 4.49
C ASP A 374 -3.38 -5.34 3.48
N SER A 375 -2.30 -5.02 2.76
CA SER A 375 -2.25 -3.92 1.77
C SER A 375 -2.41 -2.49 2.31
N VAL A 376 -2.41 -2.28 3.63
CA VAL A 376 -2.61 -0.96 4.28
C VAL A 376 -1.60 0.12 3.85
N PRO A 377 -0.29 -0.16 3.65
CA PRO A 377 0.66 0.87 3.21
C PRO A 377 0.37 1.37 1.79
N GLY A 378 -0.44 0.67 0.99
CA GLY A 378 -0.69 0.98 -0.41
C GLY A 378 0.55 0.77 -1.32
N PRO A 379 0.34 0.43 -2.60
CA PRO A 379 1.44 0.10 -3.51
C PRO A 379 2.37 1.28 -3.80
N ALA A 380 1.83 2.50 -3.84
CA ALA A 380 2.60 3.70 -4.14
C ALA A 380 3.61 4.05 -3.03
N LEU A 381 3.23 3.91 -1.76
CA LEU A 381 4.14 4.16 -0.63
C LEU A 381 5.28 3.15 -0.62
N LEU A 382 4.96 1.86 -0.83
CA LEU A 382 5.97 0.80 -0.93
C LEU A 382 6.95 1.06 -2.07
N LEU A 383 6.45 1.49 -3.24
CA LEU A 383 7.29 1.87 -4.37
C LEU A 383 8.26 3.01 -4.03
N LEU A 384 7.76 4.08 -3.38
CA LEU A 384 8.60 5.20 -2.95
C LEU A 384 9.65 4.77 -1.93
N MET A 385 9.26 3.97 -0.93
CA MET A 385 10.16 3.40 0.06
C MET A 385 11.21 2.50 -0.60
N GLN A 386 10.85 1.73 -1.62
CA GLN A 386 11.79 0.87 -2.34
C GLN A 386 12.78 1.68 -3.17
N ARG A 387 12.30 2.70 -3.88
CA ARG A 387 13.15 3.59 -4.71
C ARG A 387 14.18 4.34 -3.88
N HIS A 388 13.77 4.82 -2.71
CA HIS A 388 14.60 5.62 -1.80
C HIS A 388 15.19 4.80 -0.65
N ALA A 389 15.25 3.48 -0.79
CA ALA A 389 15.69 2.61 0.30
C ALA A 389 17.12 2.86 0.77
N ASP A 390 18.00 3.31 -0.13
CA ASP A 390 19.41 3.56 0.18
C ASP A 390 19.63 4.91 0.88
N THR A 391 18.68 5.86 0.75
CA THR A 391 18.72 7.19 1.38
C THR A 391 17.88 7.25 2.67
N MET A 392 17.08 6.21 2.95
CA MET A 392 16.27 6.17 4.18
C MET A 392 17.14 6.13 5.44
N ASP A 393 16.92 7.09 6.34
CA ASP A 393 17.71 7.23 7.57
C ASP A 393 17.51 6.02 8.50
N THR A 394 18.63 5.42 8.90
CA THR A 394 18.66 4.27 9.81
C THR A 394 18.77 4.69 11.27
N GLN A 395 19.09 5.96 11.56
CA GLN A 395 19.35 6.46 12.91
C GLN A 395 18.09 6.60 13.76
N GLY A 396 16.91 6.74 13.15
CA GLY A 396 15.61 6.70 13.84
C GLY A 396 15.18 5.32 14.37
N ARG A 397 15.94 4.25 14.12
CA ARG A 397 15.66 2.91 14.70
C ARG A 397 15.99 2.79 16.19
N GLY A 398 16.76 3.73 16.74
CA GLY A 398 17.33 3.64 18.10
C GLY A 398 16.35 3.75 19.27
N ALA A 399 15.12 4.25 19.04
CA ALA A 399 14.12 4.38 20.09
C ALA A 399 12.79 3.79 19.63
N ARG A 400 12.66 2.45 19.72
CA ARG A 400 11.36 1.77 19.60
C ARG A 400 10.99 1.11 20.94
N PRO A 401 10.64 1.90 21.97
CA PRO A 401 10.36 1.41 23.33
C PRO A 401 9.27 0.34 23.38
N LYS A 402 8.39 0.25 22.38
CA LYS A 402 7.29 -0.71 22.32
C LYS A 402 7.68 -2.16 21.99
N VAL A 403 8.93 -2.47 21.62
CA VAL A 403 9.31 -3.85 21.28
C VAL A 403 9.59 -4.70 22.51
N ASN A 404 10.21 -4.11 23.54
CA ASN A 404 10.33 -4.75 24.85
C ASN A 404 8.94 -5.00 25.45
N ILE A 405 8.03 -4.04 25.26
CA ILE A 405 6.62 -4.19 25.65
C ILE A 405 6.01 -5.37 24.86
N LEU A 406 6.14 -5.39 23.53
CA LEU A 406 5.62 -6.46 22.68
C LEU A 406 6.10 -7.85 23.12
N GLN A 407 7.39 -7.99 23.43
CA GLN A 407 7.93 -9.25 23.91
C GLN A 407 7.33 -9.64 25.27
N ARG A 408 7.28 -8.71 26.22
CA ARG A 408 6.66 -8.92 27.53
C ARG A 408 5.20 -9.34 27.40
N GLU A 409 4.37 -8.58 26.69
CA GLU A 409 2.94 -8.88 26.51
C GLU A 409 2.74 -10.26 25.86
N THR A 410 3.61 -10.67 24.93
CA THR A 410 3.54 -11.99 24.29
C THR A 410 3.91 -13.13 25.25
N GLU A 411 4.88 -12.91 26.13
CA GLU A 411 5.26 -13.85 27.19
C GLU A 411 4.15 -13.98 28.23
N GLU A 412 3.53 -12.86 28.61
CA GLU A 412 2.38 -12.86 29.51
C GLU A 412 1.15 -13.55 28.89
N LEU A 413 0.80 -13.26 27.62
CA LEU A 413 -0.25 -13.97 26.87
C LEU A 413 0.00 -15.48 26.85
N THR A 414 1.24 -15.91 26.59
CA THR A 414 1.61 -17.34 26.62
C THR A 414 1.36 -17.93 28.00
N SER A 415 1.70 -17.21 29.06
CA SER A 415 1.55 -17.66 30.44
C SER A 415 0.08 -17.77 30.85
N ARG A 416 -0.74 -16.77 30.48
CA ARG A 416 -2.21 -16.77 30.65
C ARG A 416 -2.87 -17.92 29.88
N TYR A 417 -2.44 -18.18 28.65
CA TYR A 417 -2.94 -19.31 27.84
C TYR A 417 -2.57 -20.68 28.46
N GLN A 418 -1.34 -20.85 28.95
CA GLN A 418 -0.94 -22.07 29.66
C GLN A 418 -1.75 -22.28 30.95
N MET A 419 -2.09 -21.22 31.66
CA MET A 419 -2.93 -21.29 32.84
C MET A 419 -4.36 -21.74 32.48
N LEU A 420 -4.95 -21.21 31.41
CA LEU A 420 -6.25 -21.67 30.89
C LEU A 420 -6.23 -23.17 30.56
N LEU A 421 -5.20 -23.64 29.85
CA LEU A 421 -5.08 -25.05 29.48
C LEU A 421 -5.01 -25.96 30.71
N GLN A 422 -4.16 -25.64 31.69
CA GLN A 422 -4.06 -26.43 32.91
C GLN A 422 -5.37 -26.42 33.71
N TYR A 423 -6.04 -25.27 33.76
CA TYR A 423 -7.32 -25.15 34.42
C TYR A 423 -8.40 -26.02 33.74
N LEU A 424 -8.49 -25.99 32.41
CA LEU A 424 -9.39 -26.86 31.63
C LEU A 424 -9.13 -28.35 31.89
N GLU A 425 -7.87 -28.78 31.87
CA GLU A 425 -7.52 -30.18 32.14
C GLU A 425 -7.89 -30.63 33.55
N LEU A 426 -7.75 -29.76 34.55
CA LEU A 426 -8.09 -30.08 35.94
C LEU A 426 -9.60 -30.12 36.14
N VAL A 427 -10.35 -29.21 35.52
CA VAL A 427 -11.82 -29.24 35.50
C VAL A 427 -12.30 -30.53 34.83
N GLU A 428 -11.70 -30.94 33.70
CA GLU A 428 -12.05 -32.19 33.02
C GLU A 428 -11.85 -33.41 33.93
N LYS A 429 -10.68 -33.55 34.55
CA LYS A 429 -10.36 -34.65 35.48
C LYS A 429 -11.32 -34.67 36.67
N LYS A 430 -11.67 -33.49 37.21
CA LYS A 430 -12.64 -33.36 38.31
C LYS A 430 -14.04 -33.81 37.89
N LEU A 431 -14.49 -33.45 36.70
CA LEU A 431 -15.79 -33.89 36.17
C LEU A 431 -15.81 -35.39 35.84
N GLN A 432 -14.69 -35.96 35.38
CA GLN A 432 -14.54 -37.40 35.18
C GLN A 432 -14.67 -38.16 36.51
N LEU A 433 -13.91 -37.75 37.53
CA LEU A 433 -14.01 -38.32 38.88
C LEU A 433 -15.45 -38.25 39.41
N HIS A 434 -16.09 -37.07 39.33
CA HIS A 434 -17.46 -36.90 39.81
C HIS A 434 -18.48 -37.77 39.05
N THR A 435 -18.27 -38.00 37.75
CA THR A 435 -19.08 -38.92 36.95
C THR A 435 -18.94 -40.36 37.44
N GLU A 436 -17.74 -40.79 37.78
CA GLU A 436 -17.50 -42.12 38.35
C GLU A 436 -18.07 -42.26 39.76
N VAL A 437 -18.03 -41.18 40.57
CA VAL A 437 -18.67 -41.13 41.89
C VAL A 437 -20.19 -41.27 41.77
N HIS A 438 -20.84 -40.61 40.80
CA HIS A 438 -22.27 -40.85 40.53
C HIS A 438 -22.55 -42.31 40.16
N THR A 439 -21.70 -42.90 39.32
CA THR A 439 -21.84 -44.31 38.92
C THR A 439 -21.67 -45.24 40.12
N PHE A 440 -20.69 -44.99 40.97
CA PHE A 440 -20.49 -45.71 42.23
C PHE A 440 -21.70 -45.56 43.16
N ASN A 441 -22.21 -44.34 43.34
CA ASN A 441 -23.39 -44.09 44.19
C ASN A 441 -24.63 -44.84 43.68
N ALA A 442 -24.87 -44.86 42.38
CA ALA A 442 -25.97 -45.63 41.79
C ALA A 442 -25.82 -47.15 42.01
N GLN A 443 -24.60 -47.68 41.87
CA GLN A 443 -24.31 -49.09 42.14
C GLN A 443 -24.41 -49.42 43.64
N ALA A 444 -24.01 -48.48 44.51
CA ALA A 444 -24.14 -48.58 45.96
C ALA A 444 -25.61 -48.56 46.38
N ASP A 445 -26.44 -47.70 45.78
CA ASP A 445 -27.89 -47.65 46.03
C ASP A 445 -28.57 -48.97 45.61
N ASP A 446 -28.19 -49.53 44.46
CA ASP A 446 -28.69 -50.83 44.01
C ASP A 446 -28.28 -51.98 44.95
N LEU A 447 -27.03 -51.99 45.41
CA LEU A 447 -26.59 -52.96 46.42
C LEU A 447 -27.33 -52.75 47.74
N ASN A 448 -27.49 -51.51 48.20
CA ASN A 448 -28.22 -51.17 49.42
C ASN A 448 -29.67 -51.64 49.36
N ARG A 449 -30.34 -51.47 48.21
CA ARG A 449 -31.69 -51.96 47.99
C ARG A 449 -31.75 -53.48 48.12
N TRP A 450 -30.86 -54.18 47.43
CA TRP A 450 -30.76 -55.63 47.51
C TRP A 450 -30.46 -56.10 48.95
N LEU A 451 -29.55 -55.45 49.67
CA LEU A 451 -29.27 -55.73 51.08
C LEU A 451 -30.53 -55.55 51.95
N SER A 452 -31.30 -54.50 51.71
CA SER A 452 -32.54 -54.24 52.45
C SER A 452 -33.61 -55.33 52.18
N GLU A 453 -33.70 -55.84 50.95
CA GLU A 453 -34.56 -56.97 50.60
C GLU A 453 -34.11 -58.27 51.32
N MET A 454 -32.79 -58.50 51.40
CA MET A 454 -32.24 -59.63 52.16
C MET A 454 -32.49 -59.48 53.66
N GLU A 455 -32.35 -58.28 54.21
CA GLU A 455 -32.63 -58.00 55.62
C GLU A 455 -34.09 -58.31 55.98
N GLN A 456 -35.05 -57.95 55.13
CA GLN A 456 -36.47 -58.30 55.31
C GLN A 456 -36.67 -59.82 55.33
N SER A 457 -36.01 -60.56 54.43
CA SER A 457 -36.06 -62.02 54.43
C SER A 457 -35.51 -62.58 55.74
N VAL A 458 -34.37 -62.09 56.22
CA VAL A 458 -33.72 -62.53 57.48
C VAL A 458 -34.57 -62.26 58.71
N VAL A 459 -35.26 -61.12 58.77
CA VAL A 459 -36.10 -60.70 59.91
C VAL A 459 -37.52 -61.29 59.82
N SER A 460 -37.91 -61.90 58.70
CA SER A 460 -39.23 -62.51 58.52
C SER A 460 -39.58 -63.49 59.63
N LYS A 461 -40.75 -63.30 60.25
CA LYS A 461 -41.32 -64.17 61.27
C LYS A 461 -42.30 -65.21 60.69
N ASP A 462 -42.30 -65.37 59.38
CA ASP A 462 -43.05 -66.43 58.73
C ASP A 462 -42.25 -67.74 58.85
N TYR A 463 -42.80 -68.67 59.62
CA TYR A 463 -42.19 -69.96 59.90
C TYR A 463 -42.93 -71.12 59.23
N GLY A 464 -44.06 -70.86 58.53
CA GLY A 464 -44.96 -71.90 58.04
C GLY A 464 -46.00 -72.34 59.06
N SER A 465 -47.10 -72.90 58.55
CA SER A 465 -48.25 -73.38 59.33
C SER A 465 -48.19 -74.88 59.66
N ASP A 466 -47.37 -75.63 58.92
CA ASP A 466 -47.13 -77.06 59.12
C ASP A 466 -45.65 -77.46 58.86
N VAL A 467 -45.31 -78.72 59.15
CA VAL A 467 -43.93 -79.24 59.06
C VAL A 467 -43.40 -79.23 57.62
N ASP A 468 -44.26 -79.48 56.65
CA ASP A 468 -43.88 -79.50 55.24
C ASP A 468 -43.58 -78.09 54.74
N GLU A 469 -44.40 -77.11 55.13
CA GLU A 469 -44.20 -75.68 54.87
C GLU A 469 -42.96 -75.13 55.57
N CYS A 470 -42.72 -75.50 56.85
CA CYS A 470 -41.46 -75.21 57.55
C CYS A 470 -40.23 -75.76 56.80
N GLY A 471 -40.31 -77.01 56.32
CA GLY A 471 -39.23 -77.67 55.60
C GLY A 471 -38.94 -77.02 54.25
N MET A 472 -39.98 -76.66 53.50
CA MET A 472 -39.87 -75.92 52.25
C MET A 472 -39.28 -74.52 52.47
N LEU A 473 -39.75 -73.78 53.49
CA LEU A 473 -39.25 -72.44 53.81
C LEU A 473 -37.77 -72.47 54.21
N LEU A 474 -37.35 -73.48 54.99
CA LEU A 474 -35.95 -73.66 55.38
C LEU A 474 -35.07 -74.00 54.17
N SER A 475 -35.51 -74.94 53.32
CA SER A 475 -34.78 -75.32 52.10
C SER A 475 -34.64 -74.14 51.15
N ASN A 476 -35.73 -73.39 50.92
CA ASN A 476 -35.73 -72.19 50.09
C ASN A 476 -34.81 -71.11 50.67
N PHE A 477 -34.82 -70.91 51.99
CA PHE A 477 -33.94 -69.96 52.66
C PHE A 477 -32.46 -70.36 52.54
N ASP A 478 -32.13 -71.65 52.71
CA ASP A 478 -30.76 -72.17 52.59
C ASP A 478 -30.23 -72.06 51.15
N GLU A 479 -31.03 -72.43 50.15
CA GLU A 479 -30.67 -72.27 48.74
C GLU A 479 -30.49 -70.78 48.37
N GLN A 480 -31.43 -69.93 48.79
CA GLN A 480 -31.34 -68.49 48.59
C GLN A 480 -30.10 -67.92 49.29
N PHE A 481 -29.77 -68.40 50.49
CA PHE A 481 -28.64 -67.94 51.30
C PHE A 481 -27.29 -68.29 50.67
N GLU A 482 -27.05 -69.55 50.31
CA GLU A 482 -25.74 -69.96 49.78
C GLU A 482 -25.44 -69.27 48.44
N GLY A 483 -26.44 -69.20 47.55
CA GLY A 483 -26.31 -68.48 46.27
C GLY A 483 -26.12 -66.97 46.46
N SER A 484 -26.94 -66.36 47.31
CA SER A 484 -26.91 -64.89 47.53
C SER A 484 -25.72 -64.42 48.34
N SER A 485 -25.18 -65.24 49.26
CA SER A 485 -24.02 -64.88 50.07
C SER A 485 -22.76 -64.73 49.22
N SER A 486 -22.57 -65.59 48.22
CA SER A 486 -21.44 -65.50 47.29
C SER A 486 -21.56 -64.27 46.38
N ILE A 487 -22.77 -64.04 45.84
CA ILE A 487 -23.07 -62.90 44.97
C ILE A 487 -22.88 -61.57 45.73
N GLY A 488 -23.44 -61.44 46.93
CA GLY A 488 -23.32 -60.22 47.74
C GLY A 488 -21.87 -59.93 48.15
N ALA A 489 -21.10 -60.95 48.54
CA ALA A 489 -19.68 -60.79 48.85
C ALA A 489 -18.88 -60.32 47.62
N SER A 490 -19.18 -60.88 46.45
CA SER A 490 -18.56 -60.48 45.18
C SER A 490 -18.90 -59.03 44.82
N ARG A 491 -20.19 -58.64 44.91
CA ARG A 491 -20.65 -57.26 44.65
C ARG A 491 -20.04 -56.25 45.62
N LEU A 492 -19.99 -56.57 46.91
CA LEU A 492 -19.39 -55.71 47.93
C LEU A 492 -17.88 -55.58 47.72
N SER A 493 -17.19 -56.67 47.37
CA SER A 493 -15.76 -56.66 47.06
C SER A 493 -15.47 -55.79 45.83
N ALA A 494 -16.28 -55.93 44.76
CA ALA A 494 -16.17 -55.12 43.55
C ALA A 494 -16.38 -53.62 43.83
N LEU A 495 -17.42 -53.27 44.62
CA LEU A 495 -17.63 -51.88 45.05
C LEU A 495 -16.54 -51.37 45.97
N GLY A 496 -16.03 -52.20 46.88
CA GLY A 496 -14.91 -51.86 47.75
C GLY A 496 -13.62 -51.60 46.98
N GLN A 497 -13.38 -52.36 45.90
CA GLN A 497 -12.26 -52.10 44.99
C GLN A 497 -12.46 -50.79 44.23
N LYS A 498 -13.66 -50.56 43.65
CA LYS A 498 -13.98 -49.31 42.96
C LYS A 498 -13.89 -48.09 43.89
N SER A 499 -14.33 -48.22 45.15
CA SER A 499 -14.20 -47.17 46.17
C SER A 499 -12.73 -46.80 46.41
N LYS A 500 -11.84 -47.77 46.57
CA LYS A 500 -10.40 -47.53 46.71
C LYS A 500 -9.81 -46.82 45.50
N GLU A 501 -10.15 -47.28 44.29
CA GLU A 501 -9.71 -46.65 43.04
C GLU A 501 -10.13 -45.18 42.96
N LEU A 502 -11.38 -44.86 43.30
CA LEU A 502 -11.87 -43.48 43.33
C LEU A 502 -11.19 -42.61 44.38
N LEU A 503 -10.87 -43.17 45.56
CA LEU A 503 -10.14 -42.46 46.61
C LEU A 503 -8.69 -42.19 46.19
N ASP A 504 -8.02 -43.14 45.55
CA ASP A 504 -6.67 -42.98 45.01
C ASP A 504 -6.64 -41.93 43.88
N GLU A 505 -7.65 -41.92 43.01
CA GLU A 505 -7.80 -40.90 41.96
C GLU A 505 -8.07 -39.51 42.55
N ALA A 506 -8.96 -39.41 43.53
CA ALA A 506 -9.30 -38.16 44.21
C ALA A 506 -8.08 -37.56 44.95
N THR A 507 -7.33 -38.38 45.68
CA THR A 507 -6.12 -37.95 46.38
C THR A 507 -5.06 -37.45 45.41
N THR A 508 -4.87 -38.14 44.28
CA THR A 508 -3.96 -37.75 43.20
C THR A 508 -4.40 -36.42 42.57
N LEU A 509 -5.69 -36.27 42.27
CA LEU A 509 -6.24 -35.05 41.67
C LEU A 509 -6.09 -33.84 42.60
N ARG A 510 -6.36 -34.01 43.90
CA ARG A 510 -6.16 -32.96 44.90
C ARG A 510 -4.70 -32.51 44.97
N GLY A 511 -3.74 -33.44 44.86
CA GLY A 511 -2.31 -33.10 44.80
C GLY A 511 -1.96 -32.24 43.57
N LYS A 512 -2.56 -32.55 42.41
CA LYS A 512 -2.41 -31.75 41.18
C LYS A 512 -3.06 -30.38 41.31
N LEU A 513 -4.29 -30.30 41.82
CA LEU A 513 -5.01 -29.05 42.06
C LEU A 513 -4.23 -28.11 42.98
N LYS A 514 -3.67 -28.62 44.08
CA LYS A 514 -2.86 -27.83 45.02
C LYS A 514 -1.56 -27.32 44.42
N SER A 515 -0.88 -28.16 43.63
CA SER A 515 0.34 -27.76 42.91
C SER A 515 0.05 -26.64 41.91
N GLU A 516 -1.08 -26.73 41.17
CA GLU A 516 -1.47 -25.73 40.19
C GLU A 516 -1.97 -24.43 40.83
N GLU A 517 -2.64 -24.50 41.99
CA GLU A 517 -3.02 -23.32 42.77
C GLU A 517 -1.79 -22.50 43.16
N GLN A 518 -0.74 -23.16 43.67
CA GLN A 518 0.52 -22.50 44.03
C GLN A 518 1.25 -21.93 42.80
N ARG A 519 1.28 -22.69 41.69
CA ARG A 519 1.90 -22.27 40.43
C ARG A 519 1.20 -21.05 39.85
N SER A 520 -0.12 -21.09 39.72
CA SER A 520 -0.94 -20.00 39.18
C SER A 520 -0.86 -18.75 40.06
N ALA A 521 -0.91 -18.87 41.39
CA ALA A 521 -0.70 -17.75 42.30
C ALA A 521 0.68 -17.10 42.11
N SER A 522 1.74 -17.90 41.90
CA SER A 522 3.11 -17.40 41.67
C SER A 522 3.29 -16.73 40.30
N VAL A 523 2.54 -17.16 39.29
CA VAL A 523 2.54 -16.53 37.96
C VAL A 523 1.80 -15.19 38.01
N LEU A 524 0.66 -15.13 38.68
CA LEU A 524 -0.14 -13.91 38.78
C LEU A 524 0.60 -12.77 39.48
N THR A 525 1.43 -13.04 40.49
CA THR A 525 2.24 -12.00 41.16
C THR A 525 3.27 -11.33 40.26
N GLN A 526 3.61 -11.94 39.11
CA GLN A 526 4.57 -11.41 38.15
C GLN A 526 3.91 -10.62 37.01
N ILE A 527 2.58 -10.67 36.92
CA ILE A 527 1.80 -10.08 35.83
C ILE A 527 1.11 -8.79 36.32
N PRO A 528 1.33 -7.63 35.65
CA PRO A 528 0.59 -6.40 35.93
C PRO A 528 -0.86 -6.53 35.42
N ASP A 529 -1.83 -5.93 36.11
CA ASP A 529 -3.28 -6.03 35.87
C ASP A 529 -3.90 -7.40 36.20
N GLN A 530 -4.25 -7.51 37.48
CA GLN A 530 -4.76 -8.71 38.13
C GLN A 530 -6.29 -8.81 38.21
N GLU A 531 -7.02 -7.72 37.93
CA GLU A 531 -8.42 -7.55 38.38
C GLU A 531 -9.37 -8.69 37.96
N ASP A 532 -9.19 -9.27 36.78
CA ASP A 532 -10.06 -10.35 36.26
C ASP A 532 -9.50 -11.77 36.43
N TRP A 533 -8.22 -11.92 36.80
CA TRP A 533 -7.51 -13.22 36.84
C TRP A 533 -7.25 -13.75 38.25
N VAL A 534 -7.38 -12.89 39.28
CA VAL A 534 -7.20 -13.22 40.71
C VAL A 534 -8.09 -14.37 41.19
N SER A 535 -9.16 -14.69 40.46
CA SER A 535 -10.08 -15.76 40.82
C SER A 535 -9.64 -17.19 40.45
N VAL A 536 -8.58 -17.40 39.65
CA VAL A 536 -8.18 -18.77 39.24
C VAL A 536 -7.68 -19.60 40.43
N PRO A 537 -6.77 -19.11 41.30
CA PRO A 537 -6.38 -19.84 42.52
C PRO A 537 -7.58 -20.12 43.43
N GLN A 538 -8.49 -19.16 43.58
CA GLN A 538 -9.72 -19.35 44.36
C GLN A 538 -10.58 -20.49 43.78
N ALA A 539 -10.80 -20.52 42.47
CA ALA A 539 -11.61 -21.55 41.84
C ALA A 539 -10.93 -22.95 41.89
N LEU A 540 -9.60 -23.00 41.87
CA LEU A 540 -8.83 -24.23 42.11
C LEU A 540 -9.01 -24.73 43.55
N GLN A 541 -9.02 -23.82 44.53
CA GLN A 541 -9.31 -24.13 45.93
C GLN A 541 -10.75 -24.66 46.11
N GLU A 542 -11.75 -24.01 45.49
CA GLU A 542 -13.14 -24.48 45.51
C GLU A 542 -13.26 -25.91 44.91
N MET A 543 -12.56 -26.21 43.82
CA MET A 543 -12.52 -27.56 43.26
C MET A 543 -11.88 -28.59 44.20
N GLN A 544 -10.84 -28.22 44.95
CA GLN A 544 -10.26 -29.12 45.96
C GLN A 544 -11.27 -29.48 47.03
N ASP A 545 -12.10 -28.51 47.45
CA ASP A 545 -13.10 -28.75 48.49
C ASP A 545 -14.26 -29.63 47.98
N HIS A 546 -14.62 -29.52 46.70
CA HIS A 546 -15.55 -30.46 46.06
C HIS A 546 -14.98 -31.88 45.99
N VAL A 547 -13.71 -32.05 45.62
CA VAL A 547 -13.08 -33.39 45.56
C VAL A 547 -13.04 -34.04 46.95
N LYS A 548 -12.77 -33.26 48.02
CA LYS A 548 -12.86 -33.77 49.40
C LYS A 548 -14.28 -34.22 49.78
N MET A 549 -15.30 -33.53 49.28
CA MET A 549 -16.70 -33.92 49.50
C MET A 549 -17.01 -35.26 48.83
N ASP A 550 -16.51 -35.46 47.61
CA ASP A 550 -16.63 -36.73 46.89
C ASP A 550 -15.92 -37.87 47.64
N GLU A 551 -14.68 -37.64 48.12
CA GLU A 551 -13.94 -38.60 48.96
C GLU A 551 -14.75 -39.01 50.20
N LYS A 552 -15.31 -38.02 50.90
CA LYS A 552 -16.13 -38.26 52.10
C LYS A 552 -17.36 -39.10 51.76
N THR A 553 -18.07 -38.75 50.68
CA THR A 553 -19.27 -39.46 50.23
C THR A 553 -18.97 -40.92 49.89
N VAL A 554 -17.88 -41.17 49.14
CA VAL A 554 -17.45 -42.53 48.76
C VAL A 554 -17.12 -43.37 50.00
N ASN A 555 -16.38 -42.81 50.97
CA ASN A 555 -16.04 -43.50 52.22
C ASN A 555 -17.29 -43.85 53.03
N GLU A 556 -18.18 -42.88 53.27
CA GLU A 556 -19.39 -43.07 54.06
C GLU A 556 -20.30 -44.15 53.46
N ARG A 557 -20.48 -44.15 52.13
CA ARG A 557 -21.27 -45.18 51.42
C ARG A 557 -20.62 -46.56 51.51
N GLN A 558 -19.30 -46.65 51.36
CA GLN A 558 -18.60 -47.93 51.48
C GLN A 558 -18.70 -48.50 52.90
N GLU A 559 -18.56 -47.66 53.93
CA GLU A 559 -18.73 -48.05 55.33
C GLU A 559 -20.17 -48.46 55.66
N GLU A 560 -21.17 -47.79 55.09
CA GLU A 560 -22.58 -48.18 55.21
C GLU A 560 -22.83 -49.59 54.64
N LEU A 561 -22.38 -49.84 53.41
CA LEU A 561 -22.54 -51.14 52.75
C LEU A 561 -21.82 -52.26 53.51
N ASN A 562 -20.60 -52.01 53.98
CA ASN A 562 -19.84 -52.96 54.79
C ASN A 562 -20.57 -53.31 56.10
N ARG A 563 -21.11 -52.30 56.80
CA ARG A 563 -21.88 -52.51 58.05
C ARG A 563 -23.13 -53.33 57.80
N LYS A 564 -23.98 -52.92 56.85
CA LYS A 564 -25.21 -53.66 56.52
C LYS A 564 -24.93 -55.10 56.10
N TRP A 565 -23.88 -55.33 55.31
CA TRP A 565 -23.49 -56.68 54.92
C TRP A 565 -23.11 -57.57 56.12
N VAL A 566 -22.36 -57.02 57.08
CA VAL A 566 -22.00 -57.74 58.31
C VAL A 566 -23.24 -58.05 59.15
N ASP A 567 -24.15 -57.09 59.31
CA ASP A 567 -25.39 -57.27 60.08
C ASP A 567 -26.28 -58.35 59.46
N ILE A 568 -26.52 -58.27 58.15
CA ILE A 568 -27.31 -59.26 57.41
C ILE A 568 -26.67 -60.65 57.51
N ARG A 569 -25.36 -60.76 57.29
CA ARG A 569 -24.64 -62.04 57.38
C ARG A 569 -24.71 -62.62 58.79
N THR A 570 -24.64 -61.79 59.81
CA THR A 570 -24.76 -62.22 61.21
C THR A 570 -26.18 -62.68 61.52
N GLY A 571 -27.20 -61.93 61.08
CA GLY A 571 -28.61 -62.32 61.21
C GLY A 571 -28.96 -63.61 60.47
N MET A 572 -28.36 -63.84 59.30
CA MET A 572 -28.51 -65.09 58.56
C MET A 572 -27.94 -66.28 59.33
N LYS A 573 -26.74 -66.13 59.93
CA LYS A 573 -26.13 -67.19 60.75
C LYS A 573 -26.96 -67.53 61.97
N THR A 574 -27.44 -66.52 62.71
CA THR A 574 -28.24 -66.75 63.93
C THR A 574 -29.58 -67.39 63.64
N ARG A 575 -30.17 -67.16 62.46
CA ARG A 575 -31.40 -67.85 62.03
C ARG A 575 -31.17 -69.32 61.66
N LYS A 576 -29.97 -69.67 61.18
CA LYS A 576 -29.57 -71.04 60.82
C LYS A 576 -29.15 -71.89 62.04
N GLU A 577 -28.65 -71.26 63.09
CA GLU A 577 -28.23 -71.97 64.31
C GLU A 577 -29.44 -72.41 65.15
N PRO A 578 -29.52 -73.68 65.59
CA PRO A 578 -30.54 -74.11 66.52
C PRO A 578 -30.35 -73.36 67.84
N LYS A 579 -31.39 -72.68 68.33
CA LYS A 579 -31.37 -72.14 69.70
C LYS A 579 -31.22 -73.31 70.67
N ASP A 580 -30.02 -73.49 71.22
CA ASP A 580 -29.80 -74.38 72.35
C ASP A 580 -30.76 -73.97 73.47
N ARG A 581 -31.58 -74.94 73.92
CA ARG A 581 -32.47 -74.79 75.06
C ARG A 581 -31.61 -74.48 76.29
N GLN A 582 -31.57 -73.21 76.70
CA GLN A 582 -31.11 -72.85 78.04
C GLN A 582 -31.99 -73.56 79.07
N THR A 583 -31.33 -74.37 79.89
CA THR A 583 -31.87 -75.05 81.05
C THR A 583 -32.14 -74.04 82.16
N ASP A 584 -33.38 -73.61 82.33
CA ASP A 584 -33.83 -72.92 83.55
C ASP A 584 -34.05 -73.95 84.66
N THR A 585 -32.99 -74.27 85.40
CA THR A 585 -33.09 -74.88 86.73
C THR A 585 -33.63 -73.84 87.72
N VAL A 586 -34.93 -73.92 88.01
CA VAL A 586 -35.58 -73.22 89.12
C VAL A 586 -35.12 -73.85 90.44
N VAL A 587 -34.22 -73.19 91.16
CA VAL A 587 -33.89 -73.48 92.56
C VAL A 587 -34.95 -72.82 93.45
N GLY A 588 -35.84 -73.62 94.04
CA GLY A 588 -36.77 -73.17 95.07
C GLY A 588 -36.04 -72.93 96.42
N PRO A 589 -36.43 -71.92 97.22
CA PRO A 589 -35.70 -71.55 98.42
C PRO A 589 -35.98 -72.51 99.59
N LYS A 590 -34.93 -72.81 100.35
CA LYS A 590 -34.98 -73.47 101.66
C LYS A 590 -35.81 -72.62 102.63
N ARG A 591 -36.71 -73.26 103.38
CA ARG A 591 -37.36 -72.70 104.57
C ARG A 591 -36.49 -72.97 105.79
N ASP A 592 -36.26 -71.93 106.57
CA ASP A 592 -35.67 -72.00 107.91
C ASP A 592 -36.69 -72.48 108.96
N GLU A 593 -36.17 -73.31 109.88
CA GLU A 593 -36.47 -73.50 111.31
C GLU A 593 -37.93 -73.74 111.78
N PHE A 594 -38.24 -74.97 112.18
CA PHE A 594 -38.34 -75.43 113.59
C PHE A 594 -38.45 -76.96 113.67
#